data_AF-A0A067F844-F1
#
_entry.id   AF-A0A067F844-F1
#
_cell.length_a   1.000
_cell.length_b   1.000
_cell.length_c   1.000
_cell.angle_alpha   90.00
_cell.angle_beta   90.00
_cell.angle_gamma   90.00
#
_symmetry.space_group_name_H-M   'P 1'
#
loop_
_entity.id
_entity.type
_entity.pdbx_description
1 polymer ?
#
loop_
_entity_poly.entity_id
_entity_poly.type
_entity_poly.pdbx_seq_one_letter_code
_entity_poly.pdbx_strand_id
1 'polypeptide(L)'
;MKKPNNATAGSSKTKFKEESEEDNKTTSVTSSEEEEEIERELAEITFEDLLKARSDGSHLVYRKNSQEKKAGRANKNRPMEVSAKKPVSRFREVVQAPKRVVRDPRFESLCGNLDVEGFRKRYDFLFENTLPAEKEELKKQLKKTNDPNAVDKLKKRISWIDKQLRFESTKSTDAAILAEHKKKEREAAKHGKRPFYLKNCNRKSASKDSLRNITSSRGLAKLNHSLRKDEGRMLQRITNTCHIVGPIIMTNRTNDFTCFWLRNELYMPHRPIVHMVVRTSPCLVPNIL
;
A
#
# COMPACT_ATOMS: atom_id res chain seq x y z
N MET A 1 35.62 -3.87 -11.40
CA MET A 1 36.22 -2.82 -10.54
C MET A 1 36.91 -1.79 -11.42
N LYS A 2 36.50 -0.52 -11.35
CA LYS A 2 37.34 0.68 -11.53
C LYS A 2 36.48 1.90 -11.17
N LYS A 3 36.97 2.70 -10.22
CA LYS A 3 36.32 3.88 -9.61
C LYS A 3 36.53 5.11 -10.51
N PRO A 4 35.65 6.12 -10.48
CA PRO A 4 35.98 7.45 -10.98
C PRO A 4 36.75 8.28 -9.94
N ASN A 5 37.68 9.10 -10.43
CA ASN A 5 38.68 9.85 -9.68
C ASN A 5 38.17 11.21 -9.18
N ASN A 6 38.60 11.57 -7.97
CA ASN A 6 38.45 12.86 -7.31
C ASN A 6 39.29 13.94 -8.01
N ALA A 7 38.68 15.08 -8.34
CA ALA A 7 39.39 16.31 -8.69
C ALA A 7 39.56 17.17 -7.43
N THR A 8 40.83 17.48 -7.12
CA THR A 8 41.25 18.33 -6.00
C THR A 8 41.33 19.77 -6.47
N ALA A 9 40.67 20.69 -5.76
CA ALA A 9 40.70 22.12 -6.04
C ALA A 9 42.01 22.74 -5.49
N GLY A 10 42.80 23.34 -6.38
CA GLY A 10 44.01 24.09 -6.05
C GLY A 10 43.71 25.56 -5.77
N SER A 11 44.23 26.04 -4.65
CA SER A 11 44.17 27.42 -4.14
C SER A 11 45.02 28.38 -4.98
N SER A 12 44.51 29.59 -5.24
CA SER A 12 45.33 30.74 -5.63
C SER A 12 44.85 32.05 -4.98
N LYS A 13 45.44 32.31 -3.80
CA LYS A 13 46.06 33.57 -3.35
C LYS A 13 45.51 34.90 -3.90
N THR A 14 44.73 35.61 -3.08
CA THR A 14 44.43 37.05 -3.23
C THR A 14 45.48 37.89 -2.51
N LYS A 15 45.91 38.99 -3.15
CA LYS A 15 46.85 39.98 -2.59
C LYS A 15 46.06 41.27 -2.29
N PHE A 16 46.10 41.67 -1.03
CA PHE A 16 45.51 42.90 -0.49
C PHE A 16 46.43 44.10 -0.77
N LYS A 17 45.85 45.27 -1.03
CA LYS A 17 46.54 46.56 -0.83
C LYS A 17 45.48 47.62 -0.42
N GLU A 18 45.55 47.99 0.85
CA GLU A 18 44.98 49.19 1.51
C GLU A 18 45.48 50.48 0.83
N GLU A 19 44.96 51.69 1.01
CA GLU A 19 43.71 52.32 1.50
C GLU A 19 44.06 53.83 1.50
N SER A 20 43.16 54.73 1.15
CA SER A 20 43.17 56.10 1.70
C SER A 20 41.83 56.78 1.47
N GLU A 21 41.28 57.24 2.59
CA GLU A 21 39.99 57.89 2.80
C GLU A 21 39.90 59.29 2.16
N GLU A 22 38.68 59.73 1.83
CA GLU A 22 38.22 61.07 2.20
C GLU A 22 36.68 61.17 2.10
N ASP A 23 36.10 61.72 3.16
CA ASP A 23 34.66 61.95 3.41
C ASP A 23 34.05 63.00 2.46
N ASN A 24 32.77 62.81 2.08
CA ASN A 24 31.64 63.72 2.41
C ASN A 24 30.51 63.68 1.38
N LYS A 25 29.32 63.33 1.88
CA LYS A 25 28.03 64.00 1.63
C LYS A 25 27.65 64.29 0.16
N THR A 26 26.95 63.33 -0.46
CA THR A 26 25.98 63.59 -1.55
C THR A 26 24.88 62.54 -1.56
N THR A 27 24.10 62.51 -0.48
CA THR A 27 22.72 61.99 -0.52
C THR A 27 21.88 62.89 -1.42
N SER A 28 21.58 62.44 -2.65
CA SER A 28 20.30 62.60 -3.39
C SER A 28 20.41 62.66 -4.92
N VAL A 29 21.50 62.23 -5.57
CA VAL A 29 21.65 62.35 -7.04
C VAL A 29 21.91 61.02 -7.78
N THR A 30 22.18 59.91 -7.08
CA THR A 30 22.55 58.62 -7.69
C THR A 30 21.43 57.56 -7.72
N SER A 31 20.15 57.96 -7.78
CA SER A 31 19.04 57.00 -7.94
C SER A 31 18.57 56.90 -9.39
N SER A 32 18.65 58.01 -10.13
CA SER A 32 18.06 58.12 -11.48
C SER A 32 18.83 57.31 -12.54
N GLU A 33 20.16 57.31 -12.48
CA GLU A 33 20.99 56.62 -13.49
C GLU A 33 20.97 55.11 -13.31
N GLU A 34 20.88 54.62 -12.07
CA GLU A 34 20.76 53.19 -11.75
C GLU A 34 19.38 52.65 -12.18
N GLU A 35 18.31 53.44 -12.01
CA GLU A 35 16.96 53.07 -12.45
C GLU A 35 16.88 52.92 -13.99
N GLU A 36 17.48 53.85 -14.74
CA GLU A 36 17.54 53.79 -16.21
C GLU A 36 18.40 52.64 -16.76
N GLU A 37 19.43 52.21 -16.02
CA GLU A 37 20.22 51.04 -16.38
C GLU A 37 19.43 49.74 -16.15
N ILE A 38 18.71 49.64 -15.04
CA ILE A 38 17.84 48.50 -14.75
C ILE A 38 16.70 48.39 -15.78
N GLU A 39 16.10 49.51 -16.20
CA GLU A 39 15.06 49.49 -17.24
C GLU A 39 15.56 48.98 -18.59
N ARG A 40 16.80 49.33 -18.97
CA ARG A 40 17.45 48.83 -20.18
C ARG A 40 17.72 47.33 -20.09
N GLU A 41 18.22 46.86 -18.95
CA GLU A 41 18.42 45.43 -18.72
C GLU A 41 17.11 44.64 -18.77
N LEU A 42 16.02 45.17 -18.18
CA LEU A 42 14.70 44.53 -18.22
C LEU A 42 14.11 44.47 -19.64
N ALA A 43 14.40 45.45 -20.49
CA ALA A 43 13.99 45.46 -21.89
C ALA A 43 14.74 44.40 -22.74
N GLU A 44 15.96 44.04 -22.34
CA GLU A 44 16.79 43.05 -23.04
C GLU A 44 16.51 41.59 -22.63
N ILE A 45 15.79 41.36 -21.53
CA ILE A 45 15.44 40.01 -21.08
C ILE A 45 14.42 39.38 -22.04
N THR A 46 14.81 38.28 -22.68
CA THR A 46 13.95 37.58 -23.63
C THR A 46 12.91 36.69 -22.93
N PHE A 47 11.81 36.37 -23.63
CA PHE A 47 10.75 35.50 -23.12
C PHE A 47 11.24 34.09 -22.75
N GLU A 48 12.25 33.58 -23.47
CA GLU A 48 12.91 32.31 -23.20
C GLU A 48 13.57 32.31 -21.81
N ASP A 49 14.27 33.39 -21.47
CA ASP A 49 14.98 33.55 -20.21
C ASP A 49 14.01 33.62 -19.02
N LEU A 50 12.82 34.21 -19.22
CA LEU A 50 11.75 34.25 -18.22
C LEU A 50 11.16 32.86 -17.94
N LEU A 51 10.93 32.05 -18.97
CA LEU A 51 10.46 30.67 -18.81
C LEU A 51 11.48 29.81 -18.07
N LYS A 52 12.77 30.02 -18.36
CA LYS A 52 13.89 29.35 -17.71
C LYS A 52 14.03 29.75 -16.23
N ALA A 53 13.92 31.04 -15.91
CA ALA A 53 13.92 31.52 -14.52
C ALA A 53 12.76 30.92 -13.70
N ARG A 54 11.59 30.70 -14.35
CA ARG A 54 10.43 30.05 -13.74
C ARG A 54 10.63 28.55 -13.54
N SER A 55 11.24 27.83 -14.49
CA SER A 55 11.52 26.39 -14.35
C SER A 55 12.58 26.11 -13.29
N ASP A 56 13.59 26.98 -13.19
CA ASP A 56 14.75 26.80 -12.32
C ASP A 56 14.44 27.19 -10.86
N GLY A 57 13.32 27.89 -10.63
CA GLY A 57 12.90 28.35 -9.31
C GLY A 57 13.79 29.46 -8.73
N SER A 58 14.69 30.03 -9.54
CA SER A 58 15.63 31.09 -9.17
C SER A 58 14.95 32.43 -8.86
N HIS A 59 13.76 32.67 -9.43
CA HIS A 59 12.93 33.84 -9.13
C HIS A 59 12.57 33.97 -7.63
N LEU A 60 12.62 32.88 -6.86
CA LEU A 60 12.30 32.90 -5.43
C LEU A 60 13.47 33.35 -4.54
N VAL A 61 14.63 33.69 -5.12
CA VAL A 61 15.90 33.85 -4.38
C VAL A 61 16.37 35.31 -4.33
N TYR A 62 15.56 36.16 -3.70
CA TYR A 62 16.08 37.27 -2.90
C TYR A 62 15.45 37.29 -1.52
N ARG A 63 15.40 36.13 -0.87
CA ARG A 63 15.29 36.12 0.59
C ARG A 63 16.66 36.45 1.14
N LYS A 64 16.92 37.73 1.42
CA LYS A 64 18.04 38.16 2.26
C LYS A 64 17.92 37.42 3.58
N ASN A 65 18.55 36.25 3.68
CA ASN A 65 18.70 35.55 4.93
C ASN A 65 19.60 36.44 5.76
N SER A 66 19.02 37.36 6.55
CA SER A 66 19.75 37.98 7.64
C SER A 66 20.10 36.85 8.59
N GLN A 67 21.24 36.22 8.35
CA GLN A 67 21.92 35.44 9.36
C GLN A 67 22.32 36.47 10.42
N GLU A 68 21.37 36.84 11.27
CA GLU A 68 21.65 37.54 12.51
C GLU A 68 22.73 36.69 13.19
N LYS A 69 23.95 37.22 13.22
CA LYS A 69 25.06 36.57 13.93
C LYS A 69 24.56 36.40 15.35
N LYS A 70 24.27 35.16 15.76
CA LYS A 70 23.87 34.86 17.13
C LYS A 70 25.00 35.40 18.01
N ALA A 71 24.71 36.45 18.78
CA ALA A 71 25.69 37.00 19.70
C ALA A 71 26.20 35.86 20.58
N GLY A 72 27.50 35.59 20.52
CA GLY A 72 28.12 34.56 21.34
C GLY A 72 27.96 34.91 22.81
N ARG A 73 27.98 33.90 23.69
CA ARG A 73 27.99 34.14 25.13
C ARG A 73 29.30 34.85 25.48
N ALA A 74 29.24 35.91 26.28
CA ALA A 74 30.44 36.61 26.75
C ALA A 74 31.36 35.70 27.61
N ASN A 75 30.80 34.67 28.25
CA ASN A 75 31.54 33.63 28.98
C ASN A 75 30.85 32.27 28.78
N LYS A 76 31.62 31.17 28.71
CA LYS A 76 31.13 29.80 28.51
C LYS A 76 30.14 29.35 29.59
N ASN A 77 30.33 29.83 30.83
CA ASN A 77 29.50 29.47 31.98
C ASN A 77 28.32 30.42 32.23
N ARG A 78 28.08 31.40 31.35
CA ARG A 78 26.94 32.33 31.47
C ARG A 78 25.76 31.86 30.60
N PRO A 79 24.50 31.89 31.09
CA PRO A 79 23.33 31.66 30.24
C PRO A 79 23.20 32.73 29.15
N MET A 80 22.57 32.37 28.02
CA MET A 80 22.33 33.30 26.91
C MET A 80 20.96 33.95 27.07
N GLU A 81 20.93 35.27 27.10
CA GLU A 81 19.68 36.03 27.09
C GLU A 81 19.04 35.96 25.70
N VAL A 82 17.75 35.65 25.64
CA VAL A 82 16.95 35.63 24.41
C VAL A 82 15.73 36.53 24.59
N SER A 83 15.39 37.31 23.56
CA SER A 83 14.22 38.18 23.62
C SER A 83 12.92 37.38 23.71
N ALA A 84 12.05 37.73 24.66
CA ALA A 84 10.72 37.14 24.82
C ALA A 84 9.82 37.34 23.59
N LYS A 85 10.16 38.27 22.68
CA LYS A 85 9.45 38.49 21.42
C LYS A 85 9.72 37.39 20.38
N LYS A 86 10.78 36.59 20.54
CA LYS A 86 11.10 35.49 19.64
C LYS A 86 10.36 34.23 20.14
N PRO A 87 9.28 33.77 19.48
CA PRO A 87 8.55 32.59 19.93
C PRO A 87 9.42 31.34 19.79
N VAL A 88 9.36 30.45 20.78
CA VAL A 88 10.04 29.15 20.71
C VAL A 88 9.32 28.28 19.66
N SER A 89 10.06 27.67 18.73
CA SER A 89 9.46 26.75 17.76
C SER A 89 8.92 25.52 18.49
N ARG A 90 7.65 25.17 18.23
CA ARG A 90 7.03 23.96 18.80
C ARG A 90 7.66 22.67 18.28
N PHE A 91 8.17 22.70 17.05
CA PHE A 91 8.79 21.56 16.40
C PHE A 91 10.31 21.64 16.55
N ARG A 92 10.90 20.53 17.02
CA ARG A 92 12.34 20.29 16.95
C ARG A 92 12.63 19.63 15.60
N GLU A 93 13.64 20.10 14.88
CA GLU A 93 14.14 19.42 13.69
C GLU A 93 14.81 18.11 14.10
N VAL A 94 14.06 17.02 14.08
CA VAL A 94 14.59 15.67 14.28
C VAL A 94 15.14 15.20 12.93
N VAL A 95 16.42 15.44 12.70
CA VAL A 95 17.13 14.84 11.57
C VAL A 95 17.23 13.33 11.84
N GLN A 96 16.35 12.55 11.19
CA GLN A 96 16.41 11.10 11.28
C GLN A 96 17.65 10.63 10.53
N ALA A 97 18.73 10.34 11.25
CA ALA A 97 19.88 9.68 10.67
C ALA A 97 19.44 8.31 10.10
N PRO A 98 19.88 7.94 8.87
CA PRO A 98 19.52 6.65 8.28
C PRO A 98 20.05 5.52 9.16
N LYS A 99 19.14 4.87 9.89
CA LYS A 99 19.46 3.73 10.75
C LYS A 99 19.67 2.50 9.88
N ARG A 100 20.81 1.84 10.01
CA ARG A 100 21.05 0.54 9.39
C ARG A 100 20.22 -0.51 10.10
N VAL A 101 19.14 -0.96 9.45
CA VAL A 101 18.33 -2.09 9.92
C VAL A 101 18.88 -3.35 9.26
N VAL A 102 19.35 -4.32 10.06
CA VAL A 102 19.68 -5.65 9.55
C VAL A 102 18.37 -6.32 9.17
N ARG A 103 18.18 -6.58 7.88
CA ARG A 103 16.99 -7.23 7.33
C ARG A 103 17.35 -8.64 6.88
N ASP A 104 16.50 -9.61 7.21
CA ASP A 104 16.62 -10.96 6.66
C ASP A 104 16.16 -10.90 5.19
N PRO A 105 17.01 -11.27 4.22
CA PRO A 105 16.69 -11.20 2.80
C PRO A 105 15.43 -12.02 2.45
N ARG A 106 15.11 -13.08 3.20
CA ARG A 106 13.90 -13.90 2.97
C ARG A 106 12.60 -13.15 3.28
N PHE A 107 12.67 -12.16 4.15
CA PHE A 107 11.52 -11.38 4.62
C PHE A 107 11.56 -9.93 4.14
N GLU A 108 12.51 -9.59 3.26
CA GLU A 108 12.62 -8.25 2.72
C GLU A 108 11.65 -8.06 1.56
N SER A 109 10.97 -6.91 1.55
CA SER A 109 10.02 -6.50 0.51
C SER A 109 10.65 -6.43 -0.89
N LEU A 110 11.96 -6.24 -0.95
CA LEU A 110 12.75 -6.15 -2.17
C LEU A 110 13.07 -7.53 -2.80
N CYS A 111 12.83 -8.65 -2.09
CA CYS A 111 13.19 -9.99 -2.56
C CYS A 111 12.21 -10.58 -3.61
N GLY A 112 11.28 -9.78 -4.12
CA GLY A 112 10.35 -10.16 -5.18
C GLY A 112 9.07 -10.84 -4.69
N ASN A 113 8.13 -11.04 -5.62
CA ASN A 113 6.85 -11.70 -5.34
C ASN A 113 6.90 -13.20 -5.69
N LEU A 114 6.10 -14.01 -5.01
CA LEU A 114 5.97 -15.44 -5.28
C LEU A 114 5.35 -15.68 -6.66
N ASP A 115 6.13 -16.27 -7.57
CA ASP A 115 5.61 -16.84 -8.81
C ASP A 115 4.97 -18.21 -8.53
N VAL A 116 3.63 -18.21 -8.48
CA VAL A 116 2.82 -19.40 -8.17
C VAL A 116 2.95 -20.46 -9.26
N GLU A 117 3.04 -20.06 -10.53
CA GLU A 117 3.13 -21.00 -11.66
C GLU A 117 4.53 -21.62 -11.75
N GLY A 118 5.58 -20.82 -11.58
CA GLY A 118 6.95 -21.33 -11.53
C GLY A 118 7.19 -22.21 -10.30
N PHE A 119 6.64 -21.84 -9.14
CA PHE A 119 6.69 -22.67 -7.94
C PHE A 119 6.03 -24.02 -8.21
N ARG A 120 4.87 -24.02 -8.84
CA ARG A 120 4.14 -25.23 -9.18
C ARG A 120 5.02 -26.17 -10.00
N LYS A 121 5.54 -25.69 -11.14
CA LYS A 121 6.40 -26.46 -12.05
C LYS A 121 7.63 -27.06 -11.36
N ARG A 122 8.28 -26.29 -10.48
CA ARG A 122 9.49 -26.75 -9.77
C ARG A 122 9.19 -27.82 -8.71
N TYR A 123 8.00 -27.80 -8.13
CA TYR A 123 7.60 -28.68 -7.03
C TYR A 123 6.45 -29.62 -7.38
N ASP A 124 6.22 -29.90 -8.67
CA ASP A 124 5.13 -30.76 -9.13
C ASP A 124 5.23 -32.19 -8.57
N PHE A 125 6.46 -32.69 -8.41
CA PHE A 125 6.74 -34.00 -7.82
C PHE A 125 6.11 -34.18 -6.43
N LEU A 126 5.90 -33.08 -5.69
CA LEU A 126 5.26 -33.15 -4.38
C LEU A 126 3.83 -33.66 -4.50
N PHE A 127 3.10 -33.13 -5.47
CA PHE A 127 1.68 -33.35 -5.65
C PHE A 127 1.38 -34.59 -6.48
N GLU A 128 2.25 -34.91 -7.43
CA GLU A 128 2.08 -36.08 -8.31
C GLU A 128 2.48 -37.37 -7.61
N ASN A 129 3.58 -37.36 -6.85
CA ASN A 129 4.21 -38.60 -6.35
C ASN A 129 4.29 -38.64 -4.83
N THR A 130 4.90 -37.64 -4.18
CA THR A 130 5.24 -37.78 -2.74
C THR A 130 4.02 -37.77 -1.81
N LEU A 131 3.10 -36.81 -1.99
CA LEU A 131 1.89 -36.71 -1.18
C LEU A 131 0.93 -37.89 -1.36
N PRO A 132 0.65 -38.40 -2.58
CA PRO A 132 -0.16 -39.61 -2.73
C PRO A 132 0.53 -40.84 -2.14
N ALA A 133 1.84 -41.01 -2.31
CA ALA A 133 2.59 -42.10 -1.68
C ALA A 133 2.52 -42.04 -0.14
N GLU A 134 2.77 -40.86 0.45
CA GLU A 134 2.65 -40.64 1.90
C GLU A 134 1.24 -40.97 2.39
N LYS A 135 0.20 -40.59 1.65
CA LYS A 135 -1.18 -40.92 1.98
C LYS A 135 -1.43 -42.43 1.99
N GLU A 136 -0.86 -43.18 1.06
CA GLU A 136 -0.99 -44.63 1.02
C GLU A 136 -0.27 -45.30 2.20
N GLU A 137 0.93 -44.83 2.54
CA GLU A 137 1.69 -45.29 3.70
C GLU A 137 0.94 -45.03 5.00
N LEU A 138 0.39 -43.83 5.19
CA LEU A 138 -0.41 -43.47 6.35
C LEU A 138 -1.67 -44.34 6.45
N LYS A 139 -2.31 -44.70 5.32
CA LYS A 139 -3.43 -45.65 5.31
C LYS A 139 -3.00 -47.05 5.73
N LYS A 140 -1.81 -47.50 5.31
CA LYS A 140 -1.25 -48.80 5.74
C LYS A 140 -0.96 -48.79 7.24
N GLN A 141 -0.40 -47.69 7.76
CA GLN A 141 -0.17 -47.51 9.20
C GLN A 141 -1.49 -47.50 9.99
N LEU A 142 -2.50 -46.78 9.50
CA LEU A 142 -3.82 -46.69 10.13
C LEU A 142 -4.49 -48.06 10.30
N LYS A 143 -4.27 -48.99 9.36
CA LYS A 143 -4.77 -50.37 9.45
C LYS A 143 -4.03 -51.22 10.50
N LYS A 144 -2.79 -50.87 10.84
CA LYS A 144 -1.93 -51.61 11.78
C LYS A 144 -2.04 -51.09 13.21
N THR A 145 -2.25 -49.78 13.38
CA THR A 145 -2.28 -49.11 14.68
C THR A 145 -3.64 -49.24 15.33
N ASN A 146 -3.68 -49.66 16.59
CA ASN A 146 -4.91 -49.71 17.40
C ASN A 146 -5.01 -48.55 18.41
N ASP A 147 -3.89 -47.88 18.72
CA ASP A 147 -3.87 -46.79 19.71
C ASP A 147 -4.74 -45.60 19.25
N PRO A 148 -5.73 -45.17 20.05
CA PRO A 148 -6.69 -44.15 19.61
C PRO A 148 -6.02 -42.80 19.32
N ASN A 149 -5.05 -42.40 20.15
CA ASN A 149 -4.30 -41.16 19.96
C ASN A 149 -3.44 -41.17 18.68
N ALA A 150 -2.87 -42.32 18.32
CA ALA A 150 -2.07 -42.46 17.10
C ALA A 150 -2.96 -42.48 15.85
N VAL A 151 -4.08 -43.21 15.92
CA VAL A 151 -5.13 -43.25 14.89
C VAL A 151 -5.61 -41.84 14.53
N ASP A 152 -5.87 -40.99 15.53
CA ASP A 152 -6.32 -39.63 15.30
C ASP A 152 -5.26 -38.75 14.64
N LYS A 153 -3.98 -38.90 15.01
CA LYS A 153 -2.87 -38.18 14.36
C LYS A 153 -2.75 -38.60 12.88
N LEU A 154 -2.84 -39.90 12.59
CA LEU A 154 -2.79 -40.43 11.23
C LEU A 154 -3.98 -39.92 10.38
N LYS A 155 -5.20 -39.96 10.92
CA LYS A 155 -6.39 -39.41 10.25
C LYS A 155 -6.26 -37.91 9.98
N LYS A 156 -5.76 -37.14 10.94
CA LYS A 156 -5.51 -35.68 10.76
C LYS A 156 -4.51 -35.44 9.64
N ARG A 157 -3.42 -36.22 9.57
CA ARG A 157 -2.42 -36.10 8.51
C ARG A 157 -3.01 -36.45 7.13
N ILE A 158 -3.74 -37.55 7.02
CA ILE A 158 -4.44 -37.93 5.77
C ILE A 158 -5.40 -36.81 5.33
N SER A 159 -6.19 -36.26 6.25
CA SER A 159 -7.12 -35.16 5.96
C SER A 159 -6.38 -33.91 5.46
N TRP A 160 -5.22 -33.60 6.03
CA TRP A 160 -4.37 -32.49 5.57
C TRP A 160 -3.88 -32.71 4.14
N ILE A 161 -3.38 -33.91 3.82
CA ILE A 161 -2.92 -34.26 2.46
C ILE A 161 -4.10 -34.15 1.47
N ASP A 162 -5.28 -34.66 1.83
CA ASP A 162 -6.48 -34.58 1.00
C ASP A 162 -6.92 -33.14 0.74
N LYS A 163 -6.84 -32.26 1.74
CA LYS A 163 -7.12 -30.83 1.57
C LYS A 163 -6.14 -30.19 0.61
N GLN A 164 -4.86 -30.53 0.72
CA GLN A 164 -3.81 -29.97 -0.13
C GLN A 164 -4.00 -30.36 -1.60
N LEU A 165 -4.24 -31.65 -1.87
CA LEU A 165 -4.51 -32.15 -3.23
C LEU A 165 -5.80 -31.56 -3.81
N ARG A 166 -6.86 -31.44 -2.99
CA ARG A 166 -8.13 -30.82 -3.43
C ARG A 166 -7.94 -29.36 -3.80
N PHE A 167 -7.33 -28.58 -2.90
CA PHE A 167 -7.08 -27.16 -3.14
C PHE A 167 -6.32 -26.92 -4.44
N GLU A 168 -5.30 -27.73 -4.68
CA GLU A 168 -4.53 -27.66 -5.90
C GLU A 168 -5.36 -28.00 -7.15
N SER A 169 -6.11 -29.09 -7.11
CA SER A 169 -6.99 -29.47 -8.23
C SER A 169 -8.00 -28.37 -8.57
N THR A 170 -8.58 -27.73 -7.55
CA THR A 170 -9.51 -26.61 -7.75
C THR A 170 -8.84 -25.39 -8.37
N LYS A 171 -7.62 -25.06 -7.96
CA LYS A 171 -6.84 -23.97 -8.57
C LYS A 171 -6.52 -24.25 -10.03
N SER A 172 -6.10 -25.48 -10.34
CA SER A 172 -5.80 -25.89 -11.71
C SER A 172 -7.04 -25.84 -12.60
N THR A 173 -8.21 -26.30 -12.11
CA THR A 173 -9.46 -26.20 -12.88
C THR A 173 -9.87 -24.75 -13.10
N ASP A 174 -9.73 -23.89 -12.09
CA ASP A 174 -10.06 -22.47 -12.19
C ASP A 174 -9.17 -21.76 -13.22
N ALA A 175 -7.87 -22.05 -13.19
CA ALA A 175 -6.91 -21.53 -14.15
C ALA A 175 -7.23 -22.00 -15.58
N ALA A 176 -7.57 -23.27 -15.77
CA ALA A 176 -7.96 -23.83 -17.06
C ALA A 176 -9.22 -23.16 -17.63
N ILE A 177 -10.27 -23.00 -16.82
CA ILE A 177 -11.52 -22.32 -17.22
C ILE A 177 -11.25 -20.88 -17.64
N LEU A 178 -10.42 -20.16 -16.88
CA LEU A 178 -10.03 -18.79 -17.23
C LEU A 178 -9.20 -18.74 -18.52
N ALA A 179 -8.30 -19.70 -18.73
CA ALA A 179 -7.48 -19.78 -19.93
C ALA A 179 -8.33 -20.07 -21.17
N GLU A 180 -9.25 -21.03 -21.10
CA GLU A 180 -10.21 -21.35 -22.15
C GLU A 180 -11.09 -20.16 -22.49
N HIS A 181 -11.63 -19.48 -21.47
CA HIS A 181 -12.42 -18.28 -21.69
C HIS A 181 -11.60 -17.20 -22.39
N LYS A 182 -10.41 -16.89 -21.89
CA LYS A 182 -9.50 -15.93 -22.55
C LYS A 182 -9.15 -16.32 -23.97
N LYS A 183 -9.10 -17.62 -24.29
CA LYS A 183 -8.83 -18.12 -25.64
C LYS A 183 -10.03 -17.86 -26.57
N LYS A 184 -11.24 -18.22 -26.13
CA LYS A 184 -12.49 -17.96 -26.87
C LYS A 184 -12.70 -16.49 -27.18
N GLU A 185 -12.43 -15.63 -26.19
CA GLU A 185 -12.55 -14.18 -26.37
C GLU A 185 -11.50 -13.60 -27.31
N ARG A 186 -10.27 -14.12 -27.28
CA ARG A 186 -9.23 -13.75 -28.25
C ARG A 186 -9.63 -14.14 -29.67
N GLU A 187 -10.24 -15.31 -29.86
CA GLU A 187 -10.75 -15.75 -31.16
C GLU A 187 -11.90 -14.87 -31.63
N ALA A 188 -12.89 -14.59 -30.77
CA ALA A 188 -13.98 -13.67 -31.08
C ALA A 188 -13.50 -12.26 -31.44
N ALA A 189 -12.48 -11.75 -30.73
CA ALA A 189 -11.86 -10.46 -31.02
C ALA A 189 -11.14 -10.44 -32.37
N LYS A 190 -10.47 -11.53 -32.76
CA LYS A 190 -9.89 -11.68 -34.10
C LYS A 190 -10.96 -11.62 -35.20
N HIS A 191 -12.17 -12.12 -34.92
CA HIS A 191 -13.33 -12.00 -35.80
C HIS A 191 -14.05 -10.64 -35.73
N GLY A 192 -13.48 -9.65 -35.03
CA GLY A 192 -14.02 -8.30 -34.93
C GLY A 192 -15.13 -8.12 -33.88
N LYS A 193 -15.45 -9.14 -33.09
CA LYS A 193 -16.41 -9.00 -31.98
C LYS A 193 -15.75 -8.31 -30.79
N ARG A 194 -16.53 -7.55 -30.01
CA ARG A 194 -16.02 -6.88 -28.80
C ARG A 194 -15.64 -7.93 -27.74
N PRO A 195 -14.41 -7.90 -27.18
CA PRO A 195 -13.99 -8.82 -26.12
C PRO A 195 -14.90 -8.71 -24.90
N PHE A 196 -15.35 -9.85 -24.37
CA PHE A 196 -16.14 -9.96 -23.15
C PHE A 196 -15.26 -10.48 -22.01
N TYR A 197 -15.38 -9.89 -20.82
CA TYR A 197 -14.63 -10.33 -19.64
C TYR A 197 -15.64 -10.79 -18.56
N LEU A 198 -15.49 -12.02 -18.04
CA LEU A 198 -16.37 -12.48 -16.96
C LEU A 198 -16.19 -11.61 -15.72
N LYS A 199 -17.33 -11.18 -15.18
CA LYS A 199 -17.42 -10.65 -13.82
C LYS A 199 -16.94 -11.69 -12.81
N ASN A 200 -16.35 -11.22 -11.71
CA ASN A 200 -15.78 -12.09 -10.67
C ASN A 200 -16.77 -13.08 -10.05
N CYS A 201 -18.05 -12.70 -9.92
CA CYS A 201 -19.11 -13.61 -9.46
C CYS A 201 -19.32 -14.79 -10.41
N ASN A 202 -19.39 -14.51 -11.72
CA ASN A 202 -19.61 -15.52 -12.76
C ASN A 202 -18.40 -16.44 -12.92
N ARG A 203 -17.18 -15.94 -12.66
CA ARG A 203 -15.98 -16.79 -12.60
C ARG A 203 -16.09 -17.87 -11.52
N LYS A 204 -16.57 -17.48 -10.33
CA LYS A 204 -16.74 -18.40 -9.20
C LYS A 204 -17.86 -19.41 -9.46
N SER A 205 -18.95 -19.02 -10.11
CA SER A 205 -20.02 -19.96 -10.46
C SER A 205 -19.54 -20.97 -11.50
N ALA A 206 -18.87 -20.53 -12.57
CA ALA A 206 -18.35 -21.41 -13.61
C ALA A 206 -17.36 -22.45 -13.07
N SER A 207 -16.47 -22.04 -12.15
CA SER A 207 -15.60 -22.95 -11.41
C SER A 207 -16.38 -24.02 -10.64
N LYS A 208 -17.35 -23.59 -9.82
CA LYS A 208 -18.20 -24.50 -9.04
C LYS A 208 -18.98 -25.46 -9.94
N ASP A 209 -19.51 -24.98 -11.06
CA ASP A 209 -20.29 -25.79 -12.00
C ASP A 209 -19.41 -26.87 -12.65
N SER A 210 -18.18 -26.50 -13.07
CA SER A 210 -17.19 -27.46 -13.60
C SER A 210 -16.82 -28.53 -12.56
N LEU A 211 -16.55 -28.13 -11.31
CA LEU A 211 -16.27 -29.06 -10.23
C LEU A 211 -17.45 -30.00 -9.96
N ARG A 212 -18.68 -29.48 -9.96
CA ARG A 212 -19.90 -30.32 -9.82
C ARG A 212 -19.98 -31.33 -10.95
N ASN A 213 -19.76 -30.94 -12.20
CA ASN A 213 -19.79 -31.85 -13.35
C ASN A 213 -18.76 -32.98 -13.20
N ILE A 214 -17.53 -32.66 -12.77
CA ILE A 214 -16.48 -33.66 -12.49
C ILE A 214 -16.88 -34.61 -11.35
N THR A 215 -17.54 -34.10 -10.31
CA THR A 215 -18.00 -34.97 -9.20
C THR A 215 -19.18 -35.86 -9.58
N SER A 216 -20.09 -35.35 -10.42
CA SER A 216 -21.24 -36.10 -10.94
C SER A 216 -20.78 -37.20 -11.90
N SER A 217 -19.83 -36.92 -12.79
CA SER A 217 -19.26 -37.91 -13.71
C SER A 217 -18.48 -39.02 -13.00
N ARG A 218 -17.89 -38.73 -11.83
CA ARG A 218 -17.24 -39.72 -10.97
C ARG A 218 -18.19 -40.55 -10.10
N GLY A 219 -19.52 -40.42 -10.27
CA GLY A 219 -20.51 -41.17 -9.50
C GLY A 219 -20.63 -40.75 -8.02
N LEU A 220 -20.00 -39.65 -7.60
CA LEU A 220 -20.01 -39.13 -6.23
C LEU A 220 -21.17 -38.14 -5.98
N ALA A 221 -22.31 -38.33 -6.66
CA ALA A 221 -23.46 -37.41 -6.60
C ALA A 221 -24.04 -37.26 -5.17
N LYS A 222 -23.91 -38.30 -4.33
CA LYS A 222 -24.48 -38.33 -2.98
C LYS A 222 -23.87 -37.30 -2.01
N LEU A 223 -22.65 -36.81 -2.25
CA LEU A 223 -21.97 -35.81 -1.40
C LEU A 223 -22.40 -34.36 -1.69
N ASN A 224 -22.90 -34.07 -2.90
CA ASN A 224 -23.29 -32.72 -3.30
C ASN A 224 -24.67 -32.30 -2.76
N HIS A 225 -25.52 -33.25 -2.37
CA HIS A 225 -26.84 -32.97 -1.81
C HIS A 225 -26.75 -32.33 -0.40
N SER A 226 -25.72 -32.64 0.40
CA SER A 226 -25.54 -32.03 1.73
C SER A 226 -25.17 -30.55 1.64
N LEU A 227 -24.31 -30.14 0.69
CA LEU A 227 -23.91 -28.74 0.56
C LEU A 227 -25.07 -27.83 0.14
N ARG A 228 -26.01 -28.33 -0.70
CA ARG A 228 -27.26 -27.61 -1.03
C ARG A 228 -28.21 -27.50 0.16
N LYS A 229 -28.26 -28.52 1.04
CA LYS A 229 -29.08 -28.49 2.25
C LYS A 229 -28.60 -27.45 3.27
N ASP A 230 -27.30 -27.13 3.30
CA ASP A 230 -26.74 -26.15 4.23
C ASP A 230 -26.89 -24.71 3.72
N GLU A 231 -26.74 -24.49 2.41
CA GLU A 231 -27.05 -23.19 1.77
C GLU A 231 -28.57 -22.89 1.81
N GLY A 232 -29.41 -23.90 1.55
CA GLY A 232 -30.88 -23.80 1.67
C GLY A 232 -31.37 -23.58 3.11
N ARG A 233 -30.75 -24.25 4.11
CA ARG A 233 -31.05 -24.01 5.53
C ARG A 233 -30.61 -22.64 6.02
N MET A 234 -29.53 -22.08 5.48
CA MET A 234 -29.11 -20.71 5.79
C MET A 234 -30.13 -19.69 5.29
N LEU A 235 -30.63 -19.85 4.06
CA LEU A 235 -31.69 -19.00 3.50
C LEU A 235 -33.03 -19.17 4.25
N GLN A 236 -33.39 -20.41 4.62
CA GLN A 236 -34.59 -20.66 5.43
C GLN A 236 -34.49 -20.10 6.87
N ARG A 237 -33.30 -20.11 7.49
CA ARG A 237 -33.11 -19.45 8.80
C ARG A 237 -33.31 -17.95 8.70
N ILE A 238 -32.83 -17.31 7.63
CA ILE A 238 -33.00 -15.87 7.38
C ILE A 238 -34.48 -15.51 7.14
N THR A 239 -35.22 -16.34 6.40
CA THR A 239 -36.66 -16.10 6.17
C THR A 239 -37.51 -16.42 7.40
N ASN A 240 -37.14 -17.43 8.19
CA ASN A 240 -37.90 -17.82 9.39
C ASN A 240 -37.67 -16.85 10.56
N THR A 241 -36.51 -16.16 10.64
CA THR A 241 -36.32 -15.04 11.57
C THR A 241 -37.15 -13.82 11.20
N CYS A 242 -37.54 -13.64 9.93
CA CYS A 242 -38.39 -12.55 9.49
C CYS A 242 -39.90 -12.86 9.61
N HIS A 243 -40.31 -14.11 9.80
CA HIS A 243 -41.72 -14.51 9.96
C HIS A 243 -42.17 -14.72 11.41
N ILE A 244 -41.27 -14.79 12.39
CA ILE A 244 -41.62 -14.99 13.81
C ILE A 244 -41.95 -13.65 14.52
N VAL A 245 -41.64 -12.50 13.91
CA VAL A 245 -42.12 -11.20 14.41
C VAL A 245 -43.25 -10.75 13.49
N GLY A 246 -44.48 -11.18 13.82
CA GLY A 246 -45.68 -10.63 13.23
C GLY A 246 -45.80 -9.12 13.46
N PRO A 247 -46.67 -8.41 12.72
CA PRO A 247 -46.79 -6.97 12.81
C PRO A 247 -47.45 -6.60 14.14
N ILE A 248 -46.65 -6.30 15.16
CA ILE A 248 -47.16 -5.63 16.36
C ILE A 248 -47.38 -4.18 15.93
N ILE A 249 -48.66 -3.83 15.75
CA ILE A 249 -49.14 -2.46 15.66
C ILE A 249 -48.73 -1.77 16.96
N MET A 250 -47.65 -0.99 16.93
CA MET A 250 -47.28 -0.10 18.04
C MET A 250 -47.60 1.33 17.64
N THR A 251 -48.65 1.85 18.25
CA THR A 251 -48.97 3.27 18.29
C THR A 251 -47.85 4.03 19.00
N ASN A 252 -47.52 5.20 18.45
CA ASN A 252 -46.48 6.09 18.93
C ASN A 252 -46.69 6.48 20.41
N ARG A 253 -45.72 6.14 21.27
CA ARG A 253 -45.46 6.90 22.51
C ARG A 253 -43.99 6.82 22.90
N THR A 254 -43.29 7.91 22.58
CA THR A 254 -42.16 8.54 23.26
C THR A 254 -41.00 7.68 23.77
N ASN A 255 -39.84 7.98 23.20
CA ASN A 255 -38.47 7.67 23.60
C ASN A 255 -38.22 7.79 25.11
N ASP A 256 -37.60 6.76 25.67
CA ASP A 256 -36.27 6.82 26.31
C ASP A 256 -36.09 5.49 27.05
N PHE A 257 -35.09 4.68 26.70
CA PHE A 257 -34.31 3.86 27.65
C PHE A 257 -33.16 3.16 26.90
N THR A 258 -31.97 3.51 27.35
CA THR A 258 -30.66 2.96 27.01
C THR A 258 -30.58 1.44 27.23
N CYS A 259 -30.24 0.67 26.19
CA CYS A 259 -29.94 -0.75 26.33
C CYS A 259 -28.47 -0.98 26.73
N PHE A 260 -28.32 -1.40 27.99
CA PHE A 260 -27.14 -1.97 28.60
C PHE A 260 -26.85 -3.35 27.96
N TRP A 261 -25.75 -3.48 27.22
CA TRP A 261 -25.22 -4.79 26.83
C TRP A 261 -23.99 -5.10 27.67
N LEU A 262 -24.13 -6.11 28.53
CA LEU A 262 -23.09 -6.58 29.42
C LEU A 262 -21.95 -7.22 28.62
N ARG A 263 -20.76 -6.80 29.03
CA ARG A 263 -19.42 -7.13 28.57
C ARG A 263 -19.10 -8.61 28.79
N ASN A 264 -18.55 -9.27 27.77
CA ASN A 264 -17.74 -10.48 27.97
C ASN A 264 -16.35 -10.20 27.40
N GLU A 265 -15.36 -10.33 28.26
CA GLU A 265 -14.05 -9.70 28.18
C GLU A 265 -13.01 -10.70 27.67
N LEU A 266 -12.49 -10.47 26.46
CA LEU A 266 -11.24 -11.09 26.00
C LEU A 266 -10.31 -10.01 25.44
N TYR A 267 -9.20 -9.90 26.16
CA TYR A 267 -8.12 -8.93 26.08
C TYR A 267 -7.26 -9.13 24.82
N MET A 268 -7.13 -8.09 23.98
CA MET A 268 -6.04 -7.95 23.00
C MET A 268 -5.66 -6.46 22.81
N PRO A 269 -4.37 -6.13 22.68
CA PRO A 269 -3.85 -4.76 22.83
C PRO A 269 -4.06 -3.86 21.61
N HIS A 270 -4.19 -2.57 21.92
CA HIS A 270 -4.43 -1.42 21.03
C HIS A 270 -3.48 -1.34 19.81
N ARG A 271 -4.08 -1.18 18.62
CA ARG A 271 -3.44 -0.49 17.48
C ARG A 271 -4.09 0.90 17.36
N PRO A 272 -3.32 1.99 17.21
CA PRO A 272 -3.89 3.32 17.06
C PRO A 272 -4.56 3.47 15.70
N ILE A 273 -5.81 3.95 15.72
CA ILE A 273 -6.57 4.37 14.54
C ILE A 273 -5.98 5.69 14.07
N VAL A 274 -5.45 5.70 12.84
CA VAL A 274 -5.08 6.90 12.11
C VAL A 274 -6.37 7.53 11.59
N HIS A 275 -6.75 8.70 12.11
CA HIS A 275 -7.81 9.51 11.51
C HIS A 275 -7.30 10.06 10.16
N MET A 276 -7.68 9.41 9.05
CA MET A 276 -7.64 10.05 7.73
C MET A 276 -8.77 11.07 7.65
N VAL A 277 -8.44 12.34 7.83
CA VAL A 277 -9.30 13.45 7.43
C VAL A 277 -9.27 13.53 5.92
N VAL A 278 -10.28 12.94 5.26
CA VAL A 278 -10.53 13.16 3.83
C VAL A 278 -11.10 14.57 3.70
N ARG A 279 -10.25 15.53 3.33
CA ARG A 279 -10.70 16.83 2.83
C ARG A 279 -11.26 16.61 1.43
N THR A 280 -12.57 16.70 1.30
CA THR A 280 -13.25 16.86 0.02
C THR A 280 -13.03 18.27 -0.48
N SER A 281 -12.23 18.42 -1.54
CA SER A 281 -12.10 19.67 -2.28
C SER A 281 -13.39 19.95 -3.07
N PRO A 282 -13.95 21.17 -3.03
CA PRO A 282 -15.05 21.54 -3.92
C PRO A 282 -14.57 21.69 -5.37
N CYS A 283 -15.33 21.10 -6.29
CA CYS A 283 -15.10 21.16 -7.73
C CYS A 283 -15.20 22.61 -8.24
N LEU A 284 -14.13 23.10 -8.87
CA LEU A 284 -14.16 24.30 -9.70
C LEU A 284 -14.90 24.01 -11.00
N VAL A 285 -15.94 24.81 -11.26
CA VAL A 285 -16.66 24.87 -12.53
C VAL A 285 -15.75 25.53 -13.58
N PRO A 286 -15.59 24.97 -14.79
CA PRO A 286 -14.86 25.65 -15.85
C PRO A 286 -15.73 26.78 -16.44
N ASN A 287 -15.26 28.03 -16.31
CA ASN A 287 -15.78 29.16 -17.06
C ASN A 287 -15.38 29.01 -18.53
N ILE A 288 -16.39 29.00 -19.39
CA ILE A 288 -16.27 29.13 -20.84
C ILE A 288 -16.17 30.63 -21.13
N LEU A 289 -15.07 31.02 -21.77
CA LEU A 289 -14.94 32.20 -22.64
C LEU A 289 -13.89 31.87 -23.70
#